data_AF-A0A8H5FSJ1-F1
#
_entry.id   AF-A0A8H5FSJ1-F1
#
_cell.length_a   1.000
_cell.length_b   1.000
_cell.length_c   1.000
_cell.angle_alpha   90.00
_cell.angle_beta   90.00
_cell.angle_gamma   90.00
#
_symmetry.space_group_name_H-M   'P 1'
#
loop_
_entity.id
_entity.type
_entity.pdbx_description
1 polymer ?
#
loop_
_entity_poly.entity_id
_entity_poly.type
_entity_poly.pdbx_seq_one_letter_code
_entity_poly.pdbx_strand_id
1 'polypeptide(L)'
;MHTTVRNNSKATQLQVLLMTAHLMIILKSKGHGGSVSSLRATTDIPSIQTFEEILSDPQFRQTLLSNFFEYSADIGFFLNEDEFFNSVVSLNTPHRASPIIPALVSIVFLIASHFTPYPQITALEPVLLLKAKEQRSRLLLGMGTNRPGWTVVQNIQTHVLFAQYFFVIGCNAEGKDSLTNAVSLLLSAGMHRIDSEQQSVFVVAGLPEGSNHSQASNEYNQSTSAFWTVLSLNSCLTAVETEGSKTHFPYWIPEFRVDTPWPQVPVGASSGSTIQNFLVHVPDNGNSAMALHAKACILLEQASQLGKRYDLNTTLDPSSYHDFRNILDNLLSLTTRFIAGLPHTPSNQQAEYSSYRPLPSSTKRQLLVIHTLARMALIRLYLVSEMINHSDPNQRAVARHYQVEVAKEAALMIPSADLQQTVFVNPIMAVLWSSMAHILFSAIRSGEHSAQHNTDFILTDLQHAFNAIIDALSVLSAHGPTMKDQLMSIQLLLQH
;
A
#
# COMPACT_ATOMS: atom_id res chain seq x y z
N MET A 1 -8.82 -24.33 34.10
CA MET A 1 -8.01 -23.18 33.60
C MET A 1 -6.61 -23.59 33.10
N HIS A 2 -5.89 -24.54 33.70
CA HIS A 2 -4.56 -24.96 33.19
C HIS A 2 -4.57 -25.78 31.89
N THR A 3 -5.68 -26.43 31.53
CA THR A 3 -5.81 -27.22 30.30
C THR A 3 -6.04 -26.36 29.03
N THR A 4 -6.65 -25.18 29.17
CA THR A 4 -6.95 -24.28 28.05
C THR A 4 -5.70 -23.56 27.53
N VAL A 5 -4.79 -23.16 28.42
CA VAL A 5 -3.53 -22.48 28.04
C VAL A 5 -2.58 -23.44 27.29
N ARG A 6 -2.57 -24.72 27.67
CA ARG A 6 -1.73 -25.74 27.02
C ARG A 6 -2.22 -26.13 25.62
N ASN A 7 -3.53 -26.01 25.38
CA ASN A 7 -4.11 -26.26 24.05
C ASN A 7 -3.88 -25.09 23.09
N ASN A 8 -3.91 -23.85 23.57
CA ASN A 8 -3.58 -22.68 22.74
C ASN A 8 -2.12 -22.70 22.29
N SER A 9 -1.17 -23.04 23.17
CA SER A 9 0.26 -23.14 22.81
C SER A 9 0.54 -24.21 21.74
N LYS A 10 -0.16 -25.35 21.80
CA LYS A 10 -0.03 -26.41 20.77
C LYS A 10 -0.65 -26.00 19.44
N ALA A 11 -1.76 -25.26 19.45
CA ALA A 11 -2.37 -24.73 18.24
C ALA A 11 -1.46 -23.71 17.54
N THR A 12 -0.82 -22.81 18.30
CA THR A 12 0.15 -21.85 17.74
C THR A 12 1.39 -22.55 17.18
N GLN A 13 1.91 -23.59 17.85
CA GLN A 13 3.03 -24.38 17.32
C GLN A 13 2.67 -25.15 16.04
N LEU A 14 1.46 -25.69 15.95
CA LEU A 14 0.99 -26.38 14.74
C LEU A 14 0.82 -25.40 13.57
N GLN A 15 0.38 -24.17 13.85
CA GLN A 15 0.19 -23.11 12.86
C GLN A 15 1.53 -22.57 12.33
N VAL A 16 2.53 -22.41 13.20
CA VAL A 16 3.92 -22.09 12.81
C VAL A 16 4.51 -23.21 11.95
N LEU A 17 4.28 -24.47 12.31
CA LEU A 17 4.75 -25.62 11.52
C LEU A 17 4.10 -25.67 10.12
N LEU A 18 2.81 -25.36 10.03
CA LEU A 18 2.05 -25.33 8.77
C LEU A 18 2.50 -24.18 7.85
N MET A 19 2.77 -23.00 8.41
CA MET A 19 3.30 -21.86 7.64
C MET A 19 4.74 -22.13 7.17
N THR A 20 5.58 -22.76 8.01
CA THR A 20 6.95 -23.14 7.64
C THR A 20 6.96 -24.19 6.51
N ALA A 21 6.03 -25.14 6.55
CA ALA A 21 5.86 -26.13 5.48
C ALA A 21 5.41 -25.49 4.16
N HIS A 22 4.49 -24.51 4.20
CA HIS A 22 4.09 -23.76 3.00
C HIS A 22 5.25 -22.96 2.41
N LEU A 23 6.08 -22.33 3.26
CA LEU A 23 7.27 -21.59 2.82
C LEU A 23 8.30 -22.51 2.12
N MET A 24 8.48 -23.73 2.63
CA MET A 24 9.39 -24.73 2.07
C MET A 24 8.90 -25.29 0.72
N ILE A 25 7.59 -25.42 0.53
CA ILE A 25 6.99 -25.87 -0.75
C ILE A 25 7.17 -24.79 -1.83
N ILE A 26 7.02 -23.52 -1.47
CA ILE A 26 7.22 -22.39 -2.39
C ILE A 26 8.68 -22.26 -2.82
N LEU A 27 9.63 -22.47 -1.90
CA LEU A 27 11.07 -22.42 -2.21
C LEU A 27 11.53 -23.59 -3.11
N LYS A 28 10.84 -24.74 -3.08
CA LYS A 28 11.17 -25.91 -3.91
C LYS A 28 10.65 -25.81 -5.35
N SER A 29 9.75 -24.86 -5.63
CA SER A 29 9.13 -24.65 -6.95
C SER A 29 9.90 -23.71 -7.88
N LYS A 30 10.93 -22.99 -7.41
CA LYS A 30 11.76 -22.09 -8.23
C LYS A 30 13.07 -22.78 -8.63
N GLY A 31 13.00 -23.65 -9.63
CA GLY A 31 14.16 -24.26 -10.25
C GLY A 31 13.89 -24.59 -11.70
N HIS A 32 13.85 -23.59 -12.58
CA HIS A 32 14.05 -23.74 -14.02
C HIS A 32 14.74 -22.49 -14.57
N GLY A 33 15.94 -22.69 -15.13
CA GLY A 33 16.83 -21.63 -15.61
C GLY A 33 16.47 -21.14 -16.99
N GLY A 34 16.62 -19.82 -17.19
CA GLY A 34 16.67 -19.16 -18.49
C GLY A 34 18.01 -18.46 -18.66
N SER A 35 18.79 -18.92 -19.63
CA SER A 35 20.07 -18.34 -20.05
C SER A 35 19.82 -17.04 -20.82
N VAL A 36 20.45 -15.93 -20.42
CA VAL A 36 20.45 -14.67 -21.19
C VAL A 36 21.88 -14.31 -21.55
N SER A 37 22.13 -14.21 -22.86
CA SER A 37 23.41 -13.91 -23.47
C SER A 37 23.73 -12.41 -23.40
N SER A 38 25.02 -12.16 -23.18
CA SER A 38 25.70 -10.88 -22.94
C SER A 38 25.75 -9.93 -24.15
N LEU A 39 25.44 -8.66 -23.90
CA LEU A 39 25.97 -7.51 -24.67
C LEU A 39 26.65 -6.55 -23.68
N ARG A 40 27.98 -6.54 -23.71
CA ARG A 40 28.86 -5.71 -22.86
C ARG A 40 29.00 -4.32 -23.48
N ALA A 41 28.45 -3.31 -22.82
CA ALA A 41 29.00 -1.95 -22.85
C ALA A 41 29.73 -1.75 -21.52
N THR A 42 31.04 -1.47 -21.57
CA THR A 42 31.86 -1.26 -20.39
C THR A 42 31.67 0.16 -19.86
N THR A 43 30.67 0.35 -19.01
CA THR A 43 30.70 1.39 -17.98
C THR A 43 31.45 0.82 -16.78
N ASP A 44 32.54 1.46 -16.38
CA ASP A 44 33.29 1.11 -15.17
C ASP A 44 32.36 1.19 -13.95
N ILE A 45 31.86 0.03 -13.50
CA ILE A 45 31.04 -0.06 -12.29
C ILE A 45 31.98 0.17 -11.11
N PRO A 46 31.73 1.15 -10.23
CA PRO A 46 32.55 1.36 -9.05
C PRO A 46 32.60 0.09 -8.20
N SER A 47 33.79 -0.26 -7.73
CA SER A 47 34.00 -1.46 -6.91
C SER A 47 33.22 -1.36 -5.59
N ILE A 48 32.80 -2.51 -5.03
CA ILE A 48 32.09 -2.58 -3.74
C ILE A 48 32.89 -1.92 -2.60
N GLN A 49 34.23 -1.94 -2.66
CA GLN A 49 35.10 -1.31 -1.67
C GLN A 49 35.01 0.22 -1.69
N THR A 50 35.03 0.82 -2.88
CA THR A 50 34.83 2.26 -3.07
C THR A 50 33.46 2.72 -2.55
N PHE A 51 32.47 1.84 -2.61
CA PHE A 51 31.12 2.13 -2.14
C PHE A 51 31.01 2.15 -0.60
N GLU A 52 31.67 1.24 0.12
CA GLU A 52 31.69 1.28 1.58
C GLU A 52 32.40 2.52 2.12
N GLU A 53 33.42 2.99 1.40
CA GLU A 53 34.09 4.27 1.68
C GLU A 53 33.12 5.46 1.49
N ILE A 54 32.34 5.48 0.41
CA ILE A 54 31.34 6.54 0.15
C ILE A 54 30.23 6.54 1.22
N LEU A 55 29.70 5.36 1.58
CA LEU A 55 28.70 5.25 2.65
C LEU A 55 29.27 5.54 4.04
N SER A 56 30.59 5.51 4.21
CA SER A 56 31.21 5.86 5.49
C SER A 56 31.08 7.35 5.79
N ASP A 57 30.98 8.19 4.75
CA ASP A 57 30.75 9.64 4.90
C ASP A 57 29.38 9.93 5.55
N PRO A 58 29.36 10.53 6.76
CA PRO A 58 28.12 10.91 7.43
C PRO A 58 27.28 11.93 6.64
N GLN A 59 27.91 12.87 5.92
CA GLN A 59 27.19 13.90 5.16
C GLN A 59 26.45 13.28 3.97
N PHE A 60 27.11 12.37 3.27
CA PHE A 60 26.48 11.62 2.19
C PHE A 60 25.28 10.80 2.67
N ARG A 61 25.42 10.09 3.80
CA ARG A 61 24.29 9.36 4.43
C ARG A 61 23.14 10.28 4.80
N GLN A 62 23.43 11.44 5.37
CA GLN A 62 22.41 12.41 5.75
C GLN A 62 21.61 12.91 4.53
N THR A 63 22.27 13.20 3.42
CA THR A 63 21.61 13.61 2.17
C THR A 63 20.73 12.50 1.59
N LEU A 64 21.20 11.25 1.58
CA LEU A 64 20.37 10.14 1.12
C LEU A 64 19.15 9.93 2.03
N LEU A 65 19.32 10.02 3.34
CA LEU A 65 18.22 9.90 4.29
C LEU A 65 17.22 11.03 4.15
N SER A 66 17.66 12.28 3.91
CA SER A 66 16.72 13.39 3.68
C SER A 66 15.87 13.16 2.43
N ASN A 67 16.47 12.65 1.35
CA ASN A 67 15.74 12.34 0.12
C ASN A 67 14.76 11.17 0.34
N PHE A 68 15.13 10.18 1.15
CA PHE A 68 14.24 9.07 1.51
C PHE A 68 13.04 9.55 2.34
N PHE A 69 13.27 10.38 3.36
CA PHE A 69 12.21 10.85 4.27
C PHE A 69 11.22 11.81 3.62
N GLU A 70 11.55 12.41 2.47
CA GLU A 70 10.57 13.15 1.67
C GLU A 70 9.41 12.27 1.18
N TYR A 71 9.66 10.96 0.99
CA TYR A 71 8.72 9.99 0.44
C TYR A 71 8.43 8.81 1.38
N SER A 72 8.96 8.81 2.60
CA SER A 72 8.90 7.70 3.56
C SER A 72 7.47 7.22 3.84
N ALA A 73 6.54 8.15 4.07
CA ALA A 73 5.13 7.83 4.30
C ALA A 73 4.48 7.18 3.06
N ASP A 74 4.82 7.64 1.85
CA ASP A 74 4.24 7.16 0.60
C ASP A 74 4.71 5.73 0.25
N ILE A 75 5.94 5.38 0.62
CA ILE A 75 6.51 4.03 0.45
C ILE A 75 6.18 3.09 1.63
N GLY A 76 5.48 3.55 2.66
CA GLY A 76 5.10 2.70 3.81
C GLY A 76 6.24 2.49 4.81
N PHE A 77 7.06 3.50 5.04
CA PHE A 77 7.94 3.54 6.20
C PHE A 77 7.13 3.88 7.45
N PHE A 78 7.20 3.01 8.47
CA PHE A 78 6.41 3.10 9.70
C PHE A 78 7.24 3.11 10.98
N LEU A 79 8.57 3.03 10.88
CA LEU A 79 9.45 3.20 12.04
C LEU A 79 9.53 4.68 12.44
N ASN A 80 9.97 4.94 13.66
CA ASN A 80 10.28 6.31 14.08
C ASN A 80 11.45 6.87 13.25
N GLU A 81 11.17 7.91 12.47
CA GLU A 81 12.14 8.51 11.54
C GLU A 81 13.36 9.08 12.26
N ASP A 82 13.16 9.79 13.38
CA ASP A 82 14.23 10.40 14.16
C ASP A 82 15.14 9.32 14.79
N GLU A 83 14.55 8.28 15.38
CA GLU A 83 15.28 7.17 15.99
C GLU A 83 16.10 6.41 14.93
N PHE A 84 15.47 6.15 13.77
CA PHE A 84 16.13 5.49 12.64
C PHE A 84 17.27 6.34 12.10
N PHE A 85 17.03 7.64 11.83
CA PHE A 85 18.03 8.58 11.34
C PHE A 85 19.24 8.63 12.27
N ASN A 86 19.00 8.87 13.56
CA ASN A 86 20.07 8.97 14.55
C ASN A 86 20.89 7.67 14.63
N SER A 87 20.22 6.53 14.55
CA SER A 87 20.88 5.22 14.61
C SER A 87 21.69 4.93 13.34
N VAL A 88 21.22 5.34 12.15
CA VAL A 88 21.97 5.20 10.88
C VAL A 88 23.17 6.14 10.83
N VAL A 89 23.03 7.40 11.25
CA VAL A 89 24.16 8.35 11.30
C VAL A 89 25.22 7.86 12.29
N SER A 90 24.79 7.28 13.42
CA SER A 90 25.65 6.81 14.50
C SER A 90 26.23 5.40 14.34
N LEU A 91 26.07 4.74 13.17
CA LEU A 91 26.52 3.35 12.91
C LEU A 91 27.99 3.07 13.30
N ASN A 92 28.86 4.08 13.26
CA ASN A 92 30.28 3.95 13.58
C ASN A 92 30.61 4.27 15.06
N THR A 93 29.61 4.51 15.91
CA THR A 93 29.81 4.84 17.33
C THR A 93 29.51 3.63 18.21
N PRO A 94 30.50 3.09 18.96
CA PRO A 94 30.38 1.81 19.66
C PRO A 94 29.49 1.82 20.93
N HIS A 95 28.88 2.95 21.31
CA HIS A 95 28.36 3.11 22.68
C HIS A 95 26.90 3.55 22.86
N ARG A 96 26.10 3.83 21.82
CA ARG A 96 24.74 4.38 22.06
C ARG A 96 23.61 4.08 21.06
N ALA A 97 23.86 3.48 19.90
CA ALA A 97 22.80 3.31 18.91
C ALA A 97 21.90 2.09 19.22
N SER A 98 20.58 2.26 19.10
CA SER A 98 19.66 1.13 18.99
C SER A 98 20.13 0.24 17.84
N PRO A 99 20.26 -1.09 18.04
CA PRO A 99 20.71 -1.99 16.97
C PRO A 99 19.76 -1.90 15.77
N ILE A 100 20.29 -1.54 14.59
CA ILE A 100 19.55 -1.59 13.32
C ILE A 100 19.98 -2.80 12.52
N ILE A 101 19.00 -3.45 11.90
CA ILE A 101 19.21 -4.50 10.92
C ILE A 101 19.94 -3.96 9.67
N PRO A 102 21.11 -4.52 9.28
CA PRO A 102 21.87 -4.02 8.13
C PRO A 102 21.08 -4.01 6.82
N ALA A 103 20.24 -5.03 6.58
CA ALA A 103 19.44 -5.10 5.35
C ALA A 103 18.45 -3.93 5.23
N LEU A 104 17.93 -3.43 6.36
CA LEU A 104 17.04 -2.28 6.40
C LEU A 104 17.77 -1.02 5.94
N VAL A 105 18.99 -0.80 6.43
CA VAL A 105 19.83 0.33 6.02
C VAL A 105 20.13 0.26 4.52
N SER A 106 20.51 -0.92 4.02
CA SER A 106 20.85 -1.09 2.61
C SER A 106 19.64 -0.88 1.67
N ILE A 107 18.44 -1.34 2.03
CA ILE A 107 17.24 -1.10 1.22
C ILE A 107 16.79 0.37 1.29
N VAL A 108 16.98 1.05 2.42
CA VAL A 108 16.72 2.50 2.53
C VAL A 108 17.66 3.27 1.62
N PHE A 109 18.97 2.96 1.63
CA PHE A 109 19.92 3.61 0.71
C PHE A 109 19.66 3.26 -0.75
N LEU A 110 19.20 2.05 -1.05
CA LEU A 110 18.77 1.68 -2.40
C LEU A 110 17.64 2.59 -2.88
N ILE A 111 16.56 2.71 -2.09
CA ILE A 111 15.41 3.55 -2.45
C ILE A 111 15.81 5.02 -2.52
N ALA A 112 16.60 5.51 -1.56
CA ALA A 112 17.13 6.87 -1.58
C ALA A 112 17.92 7.17 -2.85
N SER A 113 18.78 6.22 -3.28
CA SER A 113 19.57 6.37 -4.50
C SER A 113 18.70 6.45 -5.76
N HIS A 114 17.57 5.75 -5.76
CA HIS A 114 16.59 5.75 -6.84
C HIS A 114 15.83 7.08 -6.95
N PHE A 115 15.48 7.70 -5.81
CA PHE A 115 14.79 9.00 -5.79
C PHE A 115 15.72 10.20 -5.99
N THR A 116 17.03 9.98 -6.02
CA THR A 116 18.01 11.05 -6.14
C THR A 116 18.21 11.43 -7.62
N PRO A 117 18.18 12.72 -8.00
CA PRO A 117 18.30 13.15 -9.40
C PRO A 117 19.72 13.03 -9.98
N TYR A 118 20.71 12.61 -9.18
CA TYR A 118 22.11 12.55 -9.57
C TYR A 118 22.44 11.18 -10.20
N PRO A 119 22.75 11.10 -11.52
CA PRO A 119 22.97 9.83 -12.20
C PRO A 119 24.11 8.98 -11.63
N GLN A 120 25.09 9.63 -11.01
CA GLN A 120 26.22 8.96 -10.36
C GLN A 120 25.78 8.11 -9.16
N ILE A 121 24.75 8.57 -8.44
CA ILE A 121 24.18 7.87 -7.29
C ILE A 121 23.25 6.76 -7.77
N THR A 122 22.41 7.04 -8.77
CA THR A 122 21.53 6.03 -9.38
C THR A 122 22.33 4.88 -10.02
N ALA A 123 23.53 5.15 -10.55
CA ALA A 123 24.42 4.12 -11.08
C ALA A 123 24.85 3.06 -10.02
N LEU A 124 24.69 3.37 -8.73
CA LEU A 124 25.00 2.46 -7.61
C LEU A 124 23.86 1.49 -7.28
N GLU A 125 22.66 1.72 -7.84
CA GLU A 125 21.44 0.95 -7.56
C GLU A 125 21.66 -0.58 -7.69
N PRO A 126 22.32 -1.12 -8.74
CA PRO A 126 22.55 -2.56 -8.85
C PRO A 126 23.41 -3.15 -7.73
N VAL A 127 24.42 -2.41 -7.26
CA VAL A 127 25.33 -2.82 -6.18
C VAL A 127 24.59 -2.81 -4.84
N LEU A 128 23.83 -1.75 -4.59
CA LEU A 128 22.96 -1.61 -3.42
C LEU A 128 21.91 -2.72 -3.35
N LEU A 129 21.29 -3.05 -4.47
CA LEU A 129 20.28 -4.12 -4.56
C LEU A 129 20.91 -5.49 -4.24
N LEU A 130 22.09 -5.79 -4.79
CA LEU A 130 22.81 -7.02 -4.48
C LEU A 130 23.13 -7.13 -2.99
N LYS A 131 23.69 -6.07 -2.40
CA LYS A 131 24.04 -6.00 -0.97
C LYS A 131 22.81 -6.16 -0.08
N ALA A 132 21.72 -5.46 -0.39
CA ALA A 132 20.47 -5.55 0.36
C ALA A 132 19.89 -6.97 0.28
N LYS A 133 19.88 -7.61 -0.89
CA LYS A 133 19.42 -9.00 -1.08
C LYS A 133 20.24 -9.99 -0.26
N GLU A 134 21.57 -9.86 -0.29
CA GLU A 134 22.47 -10.73 0.48
C GLU A 134 22.20 -10.61 1.99
N GLN A 135 22.11 -9.37 2.50
CA GLN A 135 21.83 -9.11 3.90
C GLN A 135 20.44 -9.62 4.31
N ARG A 136 19.43 -9.48 3.45
CA ARG A 136 18.10 -10.06 3.66
C ARG A 136 18.15 -11.58 3.81
N SER A 137 18.90 -12.28 2.96
CA SER A 137 19.06 -13.73 3.07
C SER A 137 19.70 -14.14 4.40
N ARG A 138 20.67 -13.36 4.92
CA ARG A 138 21.27 -13.60 6.24
C ARG A 138 20.27 -13.40 7.39
N LEU A 139 19.31 -12.48 7.25
CA LEU A 139 18.26 -12.29 8.26
C LEU A 139 17.37 -13.51 8.41
N LEU A 140 17.00 -14.15 7.31
CA LEU A 140 16.17 -15.35 7.29
C LEU A 140 16.87 -16.51 8.02
N LEU A 141 18.18 -16.67 7.82
CA LEU A 141 18.98 -17.71 8.46
C LEU A 141 19.18 -17.49 9.96
N GLY A 142 19.19 -16.23 10.41
CA GLY A 142 19.42 -15.90 11.81
C GLY A 142 18.17 -16.01 12.72
N MET A 143 16.99 -16.32 12.19
CA MET A 143 15.71 -16.30 12.93
C MET A 143 15.61 -17.43 13.98
N GLY A 144 16.35 -17.30 15.08
CA GLY A 144 16.20 -18.13 16.28
C GLY A 144 15.00 -17.73 17.16
N THR A 145 14.71 -18.55 18.18
CA THR A 145 13.46 -18.51 18.98
C THR A 145 13.36 -17.41 20.04
N ASN A 146 14.41 -16.64 20.32
CA ASN A 146 14.44 -15.60 21.37
C ASN A 146 14.91 -14.25 20.81
N ARG A 147 14.10 -13.60 19.97
CA ARG A 147 14.42 -12.28 19.42
C ARG A 147 13.58 -11.17 20.07
N PRO A 148 14.17 -9.98 20.30
CA PRO A 148 13.41 -8.80 20.73
C PRO A 148 12.32 -8.43 19.71
N GLY A 149 11.18 -7.92 20.18
CA GLY A 149 10.06 -7.51 19.34
C GLY A 149 10.44 -6.47 18.27
N TRP A 150 11.28 -5.50 18.62
CA TRP A 150 11.77 -4.48 17.69
C TRP A 150 12.48 -5.05 16.45
N THR A 151 13.16 -6.21 16.58
CA THR A 151 13.85 -6.86 15.45
C THR A 151 12.84 -7.40 14.43
N VAL A 152 11.69 -7.88 14.90
CA VAL A 152 10.62 -8.37 14.02
C VAL A 152 10.01 -7.21 13.22
N VAL A 153 9.74 -6.10 13.89
CA VAL A 153 9.19 -4.87 13.27
C VAL A 153 10.14 -4.33 12.18
N GLN A 154 11.45 -4.23 12.47
CA GLN A 154 12.44 -3.83 11.46
C GLN A 154 12.55 -4.82 10.28
N ASN A 155 12.36 -6.12 10.54
CA ASN A 155 12.37 -7.14 9.48
C ASN A 155 11.14 -6.99 8.57
N ILE A 156 9.95 -6.76 9.15
CA ILE A 156 8.74 -6.45 8.39
C ILE A 156 8.95 -5.18 7.56
N GLN A 157 9.51 -4.11 8.14
CA GLN A 157 9.81 -2.87 7.41
C GLN A 157 10.73 -3.14 6.22
N THR A 158 11.77 -3.96 6.40
CA THR A 158 12.70 -4.36 5.34
C THR A 158 11.94 -5.00 4.18
N HIS A 159 11.06 -5.97 4.46
CA HIS A 159 10.27 -6.65 3.43
C HIS A 159 9.25 -5.73 2.74
N VAL A 160 8.63 -4.80 3.47
CA VAL A 160 7.74 -3.78 2.90
C VAL A 160 8.49 -2.88 1.91
N LEU A 161 9.67 -2.39 2.29
CA LEU A 161 10.48 -1.54 1.40
C LEU A 161 10.98 -2.30 0.17
N PHE A 162 11.36 -3.57 0.31
CA PHE A 162 11.67 -4.42 -0.85
C PHE A 162 10.47 -4.57 -1.77
N ALA A 163 9.27 -4.83 -1.22
CA ALA A 163 8.07 -4.98 -2.03
C ALA A 163 7.81 -3.72 -2.87
N GLN A 164 7.87 -2.56 -2.21
CA GLN A 164 7.65 -1.26 -2.83
C GLN A 164 8.69 -0.94 -3.89
N TYR A 165 9.98 -1.13 -3.58
CA TYR A 165 11.04 -0.94 -4.57
C TYR A 165 10.82 -1.81 -5.80
N PHE A 166 10.49 -3.09 -5.63
CA PHE A 166 10.21 -3.98 -6.76
C PHE A 166 8.98 -3.58 -7.56
N PHE A 167 7.92 -3.08 -6.92
CA PHE A 167 6.77 -2.53 -7.64
C PHE A 167 7.12 -1.28 -8.44
N VAL A 168 7.96 -0.38 -7.89
CA VAL A 168 8.44 0.81 -8.60
C VAL A 168 9.16 0.43 -9.87
N ILE A 169 10.09 -0.52 -9.81
CA ILE A 169 10.88 -0.93 -10.99
C ILE A 169 10.14 -1.95 -11.89
N GLY A 170 8.86 -2.24 -11.62
CA GLY A 170 8.05 -3.16 -12.42
C GLY A 170 8.31 -4.66 -12.22
N CYS A 171 9.15 -5.03 -11.24
CA CYS A 171 9.42 -6.43 -10.86
C CYS A 171 8.31 -6.98 -9.94
N ASN A 172 7.09 -7.08 -10.47
CA ASN A 172 5.90 -7.41 -9.68
C ASN A 172 6.01 -8.76 -8.93
N ALA A 173 6.64 -9.78 -9.50
CA ALA A 173 6.74 -11.09 -8.87
C ALA A 173 7.59 -11.07 -7.58
N GLU A 174 8.73 -10.38 -7.62
CA GLU A 174 9.61 -10.16 -6.47
C GLU A 174 8.97 -9.25 -5.42
N GLY A 175 8.18 -8.28 -5.87
CA GLY A 175 7.38 -7.42 -5.01
C GLY A 175 6.37 -8.22 -4.18
N LYS A 176 5.61 -9.09 -4.86
CA LYS A 176 4.64 -10.01 -4.23
C LYS A 176 5.28 -10.99 -3.27
N ASP A 177 6.42 -11.58 -3.65
CA ASP A 177 7.19 -12.47 -2.77
C ASP A 177 7.62 -11.76 -1.48
N SER A 178 8.13 -10.54 -1.61
CA SER A 178 8.56 -9.74 -0.46
C SER A 178 7.38 -9.35 0.44
N LEU A 179 6.23 -8.97 -0.14
CA LEU A 179 5.01 -8.67 0.60
C LEU A 179 4.42 -9.91 1.31
N THR A 180 4.43 -11.08 0.65
CA THR A 180 3.98 -12.35 1.24
C THR A 180 4.82 -12.72 2.47
N ASN A 181 6.13 -12.49 2.40
CA ASN A 181 7.03 -12.67 3.54
C ASN A 181 6.70 -11.69 4.68
N ALA A 182 6.41 -10.41 4.37
CA ALA A 182 5.97 -9.43 5.36
C ALA A 182 4.66 -9.84 6.05
N VAL A 183 3.66 -10.29 5.29
CA VAL A 183 2.38 -10.79 5.82
C VAL A 183 2.61 -11.99 6.74
N SER A 184 3.45 -12.94 6.34
CA SER A 184 3.75 -14.13 7.13
C SER A 184 4.45 -13.80 8.45
N LEU A 185 5.42 -12.88 8.42
CA LEU A 185 6.10 -12.39 9.62
C LEU A 185 5.14 -11.66 10.56
N LEU A 186 4.30 -10.77 10.04
CA LEU A 186 3.29 -10.04 10.79
C LEU A 186 2.29 -10.99 11.47
N LEU A 187 1.80 -12.00 10.75
CA LEU A 187 0.85 -12.98 11.26
C LEU A 187 1.49 -13.87 12.34
N SER A 188 2.69 -14.38 12.09
CA SER A 188 3.44 -15.19 13.07
C SER A 188 3.81 -14.41 14.33
N ALA A 189 4.00 -13.10 14.21
CA ALA A 189 4.22 -12.19 15.33
C ALA A 189 2.94 -11.81 16.09
N GLY A 190 1.77 -12.25 15.63
CA GLY A 190 0.48 -11.96 16.29
C GLY A 190 0.02 -10.50 16.17
N MET A 191 0.62 -9.71 15.28
CA MET A 191 0.35 -8.26 15.16
C MET A 191 -1.06 -7.90 14.64
N HIS A 192 -1.90 -8.90 14.33
CA HIS A 192 -3.30 -8.74 13.98
C HIS A 192 -4.23 -8.76 15.20
N ARG A 193 -3.70 -9.12 16.38
CA ARG A 193 -4.42 -9.20 17.67
C ARG A 193 -3.69 -8.42 18.75
N ILE A 194 -3.34 -7.16 18.43
CA ILE A 194 -2.71 -6.26 19.40
C ILE A 194 -3.82 -5.75 20.34
N ASP A 195 -4.25 -6.61 21.27
CA ASP A 195 -5.26 -6.26 22.26
C ASP A 195 -4.65 -5.46 23.41
N SER A 196 -5.46 -4.59 24.01
CA SER A 196 -5.20 -3.92 25.28
C SER A 196 -4.79 -4.89 26.41
N GLU A 197 -5.28 -6.14 26.41
CA GLU A 197 -4.88 -7.15 27.41
C GLU A 197 -3.42 -7.62 27.26
N GLN A 198 -2.84 -7.65 26.05
CA GLN A 198 -1.42 -7.99 25.86
C GLN A 198 -0.47 -6.96 26.45
N GLN A 199 -0.94 -5.73 26.67
CA GLN A 199 -0.19 -4.69 27.37
C GLN A 199 0.11 -5.10 28.82
N SER A 200 -0.76 -5.89 29.45
CA SER A 200 -0.50 -6.45 30.79
C SER A 200 0.60 -7.51 30.76
N VAL A 201 0.72 -8.29 29.68
CA VAL A 201 1.71 -9.36 29.57
C VAL A 201 3.10 -8.83 29.23
N PHE A 202 3.22 -7.78 28.41
CA PHE A 202 4.50 -7.07 28.20
C PHE A 202 5.02 -6.41 29.48
N VAL A 203 4.13 -6.05 30.42
CA VAL A 203 4.50 -5.52 31.75
C VAL A 203 4.84 -6.64 32.74
N VAL A 204 4.22 -7.82 32.63
CA VAL A 204 4.37 -8.92 33.60
C VAL A 204 5.46 -9.94 33.23
N ALA A 205 5.88 -10.02 31.96
CA ALA A 205 6.96 -10.90 31.51
C ALA A 205 8.37 -10.31 31.78
N GLY A 206 8.72 -10.16 33.05
CA GLY A 206 10.12 -10.17 33.52
C GLY A 206 11.01 -8.97 33.14
N LEU A 207 10.46 -7.85 32.69
CA LEU A 207 11.25 -6.61 32.63
C LEU A 207 11.45 -6.10 34.08
N PRO A 208 12.70 -5.76 34.48
CA PRO A 208 12.96 -5.18 35.79
C PRO A 208 12.12 -3.91 35.98
N GLU A 209 11.70 -3.66 37.22
CA GLU A 209 10.81 -2.58 37.73
C GLU A 209 11.21 -1.11 37.39
N GLY A 210 12.02 -0.89 36.35
CA GLY A 210 12.43 0.44 35.86
C GLY A 210 12.42 0.58 34.33
N SER A 211 11.75 -0.29 33.57
CA SER A 211 11.63 -0.10 32.12
C SER A 211 10.72 1.08 31.79
N ASN A 212 11.26 2.04 31.03
CA ASN A 212 10.61 3.30 30.68
C ASN A 212 9.30 3.04 29.89
N HIS A 213 8.15 3.42 30.45
CA HIS A 213 6.84 3.34 29.80
C HIS A 213 6.80 3.94 28.36
N SER A 214 7.71 4.88 28.05
CA SER A 214 7.86 5.47 26.72
C SER A 214 8.28 4.47 25.63
N GLN A 215 9.14 3.51 25.95
CA GLN A 215 9.65 2.54 24.97
C GLN A 215 8.57 1.54 24.56
N ALA A 216 7.84 0.99 25.52
CA ALA A 216 6.72 0.07 25.25
C ALA A 216 5.64 0.74 24.40
N SER A 217 5.35 2.03 24.63
CA SER A 217 4.41 2.79 23.82
C SER A 217 4.91 2.99 22.38
N ASN A 218 6.21 3.20 22.16
CA ASN A 218 6.79 3.35 20.83
C ASN A 218 6.71 2.03 20.04
N GLU A 219 7.12 0.92 20.66
CA GLU A 219 7.06 -0.41 20.03
C GLU A 219 5.63 -0.81 19.66
N TYR A 220 4.66 -0.48 20.51
CA TYR A 220 3.24 -0.67 20.25
C TYR A 220 2.79 0.11 19.01
N ASN A 221 3.09 1.40 18.96
CA ASN A 221 2.72 2.27 17.84
C ASN A 221 3.33 1.77 16.53
N GLN A 222 4.62 1.40 16.53
CA GLN A 222 5.29 0.86 15.35
C GLN A 222 4.69 -0.47 14.91
N SER A 223 4.30 -1.36 15.84
CA SER A 223 3.64 -2.63 15.52
C SER A 223 2.25 -2.42 14.92
N THR A 224 1.46 -1.50 15.46
CA THR A 224 0.17 -1.10 14.89
C THR A 224 0.35 -0.51 13.48
N SER A 225 1.31 0.40 13.30
CA SER A 225 1.61 0.98 11.98
C SER A 225 2.15 -0.05 10.98
N ALA A 226 2.98 -1.00 11.43
CA ALA A 226 3.43 -2.14 10.63
C ALA A 226 2.24 -2.97 10.14
N PHE A 227 1.31 -3.28 11.04
CA PHE A 227 0.10 -4.04 10.71
C PHE A 227 -0.70 -3.38 9.58
N TRP A 228 -1.05 -2.11 9.76
CA TRP A 228 -1.88 -1.39 8.80
C TRP A 228 -1.18 -1.11 7.47
N THR A 229 0.14 -0.92 7.48
CA THR A 229 0.93 -0.73 6.26
C THR A 229 0.92 -2.00 5.41
N VAL A 230 1.23 -3.16 6.01
CA VAL A 230 1.26 -4.44 5.32
C VAL A 230 -0.14 -4.84 4.83
N LEU A 231 -1.16 -4.65 5.67
CA LEU A 231 -2.54 -4.92 5.28
C LEU A 231 -2.96 -4.04 4.09
N SER A 232 -2.69 -2.73 4.15
CA SER A 232 -3.02 -1.80 3.06
C SER A 232 -2.40 -2.25 1.75
N LEU A 233 -1.10 -2.58 1.75
CA LEU A 233 -0.39 -3.05 0.55
C LEU A 233 -0.99 -4.35 0.01
N ASN A 234 -1.27 -5.32 0.89
CA ASN A 234 -1.89 -6.58 0.50
C ASN A 234 -3.30 -6.38 -0.10
N SER A 235 -4.14 -5.57 0.55
CA SER A 235 -5.50 -5.28 0.08
C SER A 235 -5.49 -4.59 -1.28
N CYS A 236 -4.64 -3.57 -1.42
CA CYS A 236 -4.49 -2.82 -2.65
C CYS A 236 -3.96 -3.70 -3.81
N LEU A 237 -2.97 -4.57 -3.56
CA LEU A 237 -2.50 -5.55 -4.54
C LEU A 237 -3.61 -6.54 -4.94
N THR A 238 -4.30 -7.13 -3.97
CA THR A 238 -5.35 -8.14 -4.21
C THR A 238 -6.51 -7.57 -5.03
N ALA A 239 -6.79 -6.27 -4.86
CA ALA A 239 -7.84 -5.58 -5.60
C ALA A 239 -7.51 -5.37 -7.09
N VAL A 240 -6.24 -5.21 -7.43
CA VAL A 240 -5.77 -4.97 -8.80
C VAL A 240 -5.56 -6.29 -9.57
N GLU A 241 -5.20 -7.37 -8.88
CA GLU A 241 -5.01 -8.68 -9.52
C GLU A 241 -6.33 -9.22 -10.09
N THR A 242 -6.38 -9.42 -11.41
CA THR A 242 -7.57 -9.77 -12.18
C THR A 242 -7.94 -11.26 -12.13
N GLU A 243 -7.04 -12.17 -11.76
CA GLU A 243 -7.29 -13.62 -11.85
C GLU A 243 -6.84 -14.41 -10.62
N GLY A 244 -7.75 -15.24 -10.07
CA GLY A 244 -7.46 -16.40 -9.20
C GLY A 244 -6.77 -16.15 -7.85
N SER A 245 -6.30 -14.94 -7.61
CA SER A 245 -5.54 -14.61 -6.40
C SER A 245 -6.47 -14.57 -5.20
N LYS A 246 -6.30 -15.56 -4.32
CA LYS A 246 -6.92 -15.59 -2.99
C LYS A 246 -6.19 -14.56 -2.14
N THR A 247 -6.93 -13.74 -1.40
CA THR A 247 -6.33 -12.81 -0.44
C THR A 247 -5.35 -13.55 0.47
N HIS A 248 -4.15 -13.00 0.65
CA HIS A 248 -3.22 -13.56 1.63
C HIS A 248 -3.66 -13.29 3.08
N PHE A 249 -4.69 -12.45 3.27
CA PHE A 249 -5.22 -12.09 4.59
C PHE A 249 -6.76 -12.18 4.61
N PRO A 250 -7.35 -13.35 4.90
CA PRO A 250 -8.79 -13.52 4.90
C PRO A 250 -9.41 -13.05 6.22
N TYR A 251 -9.45 -11.74 6.48
CA TYR A 251 -9.95 -11.17 7.74
C TYR A 251 -11.44 -11.42 8.00
N TRP A 252 -12.20 -11.99 7.06
CA TRP A 252 -13.58 -12.45 7.30
C TRP A 252 -13.66 -13.79 8.04
N ILE A 253 -12.55 -14.52 8.12
CA ILE A 253 -12.48 -15.79 8.83
C ILE A 253 -12.24 -15.50 10.32
N PRO A 254 -13.03 -16.08 11.25
CA PRO A 254 -12.89 -15.82 12.70
C PRO A 254 -11.47 -16.00 13.24
N GLU A 255 -10.70 -16.95 12.68
CA GLU A 255 -9.31 -17.21 13.04
C GLU A 255 -8.37 -16.05 12.69
N PHE A 256 -8.71 -15.25 11.68
CA PHE A 256 -7.93 -14.09 11.23
C PHE A 256 -8.62 -12.77 11.57
N ARG A 257 -9.49 -12.79 12.59
CA ARG A 257 -10.09 -11.58 13.15
C ARG A 257 -9.00 -10.57 13.49
N VAL A 258 -9.24 -9.33 13.09
CA VAL A 258 -8.34 -8.20 13.33
C VAL A 258 -8.84 -7.44 14.53
N ASP A 259 -8.08 -7.52 15.62
CA ASP A 259 -8.33 -6.80 16.87
C ASP A 259 -7.35 -5.63 17.05
N THR A 260 -6.41 -5.45 16.12
CA THR A 260 -5.50 -4.30 16.13
C THR A 260 -6.28 -2.99 15.93
N PRO A 261 -6.11 -1.98 16.80
CA PRO A 261 -6.82 -0.70 16.68
C PRO A 261 -6.33 0.10 15.48
N TRP A 262 -7.16 1.05 15.03
CA TRP A 262 -6.72 2.04 14.03
C TRP A 262 -5.46 2.79 14.49
N PRO A 263 -4.55 3.16 13.56
CA PRO A 263 -3.31 3.83 13.90
C PRO A 263 -3.57 5.23 14.50
N GLN A 264 -2.76 5.58 15.50
CA GLN A 264 -2.85 6.84 16.28
C GLN A 264 -4.10 7.00 17.15
N VAL A 265 -4.86 5.93 17.38
CA VAL A 265 -5.91 5.93 18.42
C VAL A 265 -5.25 5.73 19.80
N PRO A 266 -5.63 6.50 20.83
CA PRO A 266 -5.09 6.32 22.17
C PRO A 266 -5.25 4.88 22.67
N VAL A 267 -4.19 4.40 23.32
CA VAL A 267 -4.17 3.10 24.00
C VAL A 267 -5.33 3.01 24.98
N GLY A 268 -6.08 1.90 24.95
CA GLY A 268 -7.19 1.61 25.87
C GLY A 268 -8.59 1.80 25.28
N ALA A 269 -8.72 2.31 24.05
CA ALA A 269 -9.95 2.16 23.29
C ALA A 269 -10.12 0.69 22.90
N SER A 270 -10.98 -0.06 23.60
CA SER A 270 -11.24 -1.47 23.31
C SER A 270 -11.69 -1.64 21.84
N SER A 271 -10.85 -2.28 21.02
CA SER A 271 -11.09 -2.45 19.58
C SER A 271 -11.07 -3.94 19.18
N GLY A 272 -12.03 -4.72 19.65
CA GLY A 272 -12.26 -6.03 19.03
C GLY A 272 -12.91 -5.87 17.66
N SER A 273 -12.56 -6.70 16.67
CA SER A 273 -13.17 -6.70 15.33
C SER A 273 -13.02 -5.39 14.54
N THR A 274 -11.86 -4.74 14.56
CA THR A 274 -11.68 -3.39 13.97
C THR A 274 -12.19 -3.26 12.53
N ILE A 275 -11.84 -4.22 11.66
CA ILE A 275 -12.27 -4.20 10.25
C ILE A 275 -13.76 -4.51 10.12
N GLN A 276 -14.27 -5.51 10.84
CA GLN A 276 -15.68 -5.90 10.75
C GLN A 276 -16.59 -4.79 11.26
N ASN A 277 -16.20 -4.12 12.34
CA ASN A 277 -16.89 -2.96 12.88
C ASN A 277 -16.97 -1.83 11.85
N PHE A 278 -15.87 -1.55 11.13
CA PHE A 278 -15.88 -0.58 10.05
C PHE A 278 -16.82 -0.97 8.90
N LEU A 279 -16.77 -2.25 8.47
CA LEU A 279 -17.62 -2.76 7.39
C LEU A 279 -19.12 -2.82 7.75
N VAL A 280 -19.46 -2.86 9.04
CA VAL A 280 -20.85 -2.79 9.53
C VAL A 280 -21.22 -1.39 10.06
N HIS A 281 -20.47 -0.36 9.67
CA HIS A 281 -20.73 1.05 9.97
C HIS A 281 -20.69 1.46 11.45
N VAL A 282 -20.02 0.70 12.31
CA VAL A 282 -19.79 1.12 13.70
C VAL A 282 -18.89 2.36 13.71
N PRO A 283 -19.28 3.46 14.39
CA PRO A 283 -18.44 4.64 14.52
C PRO A 283 -17.08 4.30 15.13
N ASP A 284 -16.01 4.88 14.57
CA ASP A 284 -14.65 4.70 15.07
C ASP A 284 -13.88 6.04 15.04
N ASN A 285 -12.73 6.09 15.72
CA ASN A 285 -11.87 7.28 15.83
C ASN A 285 -10.66 7.24 14.87
N GLY A 286 -10.66 6.33 13.89
CA GLY A 286 -9.55 6.11 12.96
C GLY A 286 -9.53 7.14 11.82
N ASN A 287 -9.15 8.38 12.14
CA ASN A 287 -9.11 9.50 11.20
C ASN A 287 -7.70 9.93 10.79
N SER A 288 -6.66 9.27 11.30
CA SER A 288 -5.29 9.50 10.84
C SER A 288 -5.15 9.15 9.36
N ALA A 289 -4.20 9.78 8.65
CA ALA A 289 -4.04 9.54 7.22
C ALA A 289 -3.74 8.06 6.90
N MET A 290 -3.00 7.37 7.77
CA MET A 290 -2.78 5.92 7.67
C MET A 290 -4.06 5.10 7.88
N ALA A 291 -4.93 5.50 8.83
CA ALA A 291 -6.22 4.84 9.04
C ALA A 291 -7.14 5.02 7.83
N LEU A 292 -7.23 6.25 7.30
CA LEU A 292 -8.02 6.55 6.11
C LEU A 292 -7.50 5.79 4.88
N HIS A 293 -6.18 5.71 4.72
CA HIS A 293 -5.55 4.92 3.65
C HIS A 293 -5.88 3.42 3.77
N ALA A 294 -5.76 2.85 4.97
CA ALA A 294 -6.12 1.46 5.21
C ALA A 294 -7.59 1.18 4.91
N LYS A 295 -8.51 2.04 5.38
CA LYS A 295 -9.94 1.97 5.08
C LYS A 295 -10.21 2.01 3.57
N ALA A 296 -9.55 2.90 2.84
CA ALA A 296 -9.69 3.01 1.39
C ALA A 296 -9.20 1.74 0.65
N CYS A 297 -8.03 1.18 1.02
CA CYS A 297 -7.56 -0.09 0.45
C CYS A 297 -8.52 -1.25 0.78
N ILE A 298 -9.08 -1.31 2.00
CA ILE A 298 -10.05 -2.34 2.40
C ILE A 298 -11.33 -2.23 1.56
N LEU A 299 -11.89 -1.03 1.39
CA LEU A 299 -13.08 -0.82 0.56
C LEU A 299 -12.82 -1.23 -0.89
N LEU A 300 -11.67 -0.85 -1.44
CA LEU A 300 -11.28 -1.24 -2.79
C LEU A 300 -11.16 -2.77 -2.93
N GLU A 301 -10.55 -3.44 -1.97
CA GLU A 301 -10.46 -4.89 -1.93
C GLU A 301 -11.85 -5.54 -1.85
N GLN A 302 -12.73 -5.07 -0.96
CA GLN A 302 -14.09 -5.61 -0.82
C GLN A 302 -14.91 -5.43 -2.10
N ALA A 303 -14.81 -4.27 -2.76
CA ALA A 303 -15.46 -4.01 -4.03
C ALA A 303 -14.96 -4.96 -5.14
N SER A 304 -13.64 -5.16 -5.23
CA SER A 304 -13.05 -6.11 -6.18
C SER A 304 -13.41 -7.56 -5.87
N GLN A 305 -13.46 -7.95 -4.60
CA GLN A 305 -13.88 -9.30 -4.20
C GLN A 305 -15.35 -9.55 -4.50
N LEU A 306 -16.22 -8.55 -4.32
CA LEU A 306 -17.63 -8.68 -4.66
C LEU A 306 -17.80 -9.03 -6.14
N GLY A 307 -17.09 -8.33 -7.03
CA GLY A 307 -17.11 -8.65 -8.46
C GLY A 307 -16.55 -10.03 -8.80
N LYS A 308 -15.57 -10.54 -8.03
CA LYS A 308 -15.02 -11.90 -8.21
C LYS A 308 -15.95 -13.01 -7.70
N ARG A 309 -16.67 -12.78 -6.59
CA ARG A 309 -17.55 -13.78 -5.94
C ARG A 309 -18.77 -14.07 -6.80
N TYR A 310 -19.32 -13.03 -7.41
CA TYR A 310 -20.49 -13.14 -8.25
C TYR A 310 -20.00 -13.16 -9.70
N ASP A 311 -19.51 -14.33 -10.12
CA ASP A 311 -19.01 -14.56 -11.47
C ASP A 311 -20.07 -14.11 -12.49
N LEU A 312 -19.60 -13.31 -13.45
CA LEU A 312 -20.40 -12.49 -14.37
C LEU A 312 -21.29 -13.32 -15.29
N ASN A 313 -21.06 -14.63 -15.36
CA ASN A 313 -21.77 -15.56 -16.22
C ASN A 313 -22.68 -16.54 -15.46
N THR A 314 -22.75 -16.45 -14.13
CA THR A 314 -23.54 -17.40 -13.34
C THR A 314 -24.92 -16.83 -13.04
N THR A 315 -25.98 -17.55 -13.41
CA THR A 315 -27.35 -17.20 -13.00
C THR A 315 -27.49 -17.41 -11.50
N LEU A 316 -27.62 -16.30 -10.76
CA LEU A 316 -27.82 -16.33 -9.31
C LEU A 316 -29.23 -16.82 -8.98
N ASP A 317 -29.32 -17.68 -7.97
CA ASP A 317 -30.60 -18.00 -7.36
C ASP A 317 -31.18 -16.77 -6.63
N PRO A 318 -32.52 -16.70 -6.42
CA PRO A 318 -33.16 -15.54 -5.80
C PRO A 318 -32.62 -15.18 -4.41
N SER A 319 -32.22 -16.17 -3.59
CA SER A 319 -31.62 -15.92 -2.27
C SER A 319 -30.24 -15.29 -2.39
N SER A 320 -29.36 -15.85 -3.23
CA SER A 320 -28.03 -15.29 -3.49
C SER A 320 -28.09 -13.89 -4.10
N TYR A 321 -29.11 -13.60 -4.91
CA TYR A 321 -29.33 -12.26 -5.45
C TYR A 321 -29.71 -11.24 -4.36
N HIS A 322 -30.57 -11.61 -3.42
CA HIS A 322 -30.93 -10.74 -2.29
C HIS A 322 -29.72 -10.47 -1.38
N ASP A 323 -28.95 -11.51 -1.05
CA ASP A 323 -27.73 -11.37 -0.25
C ASP A 323 -26.69 -10.51 -0.95
N PHE A 324 -26.48 -10.73 -2.25
CA PHE A 324 -25.65 -9.88 -3.09
C PHE A 324 -26.09 -8.41 -3.00
N ARG A 325 -27.39 -8.14 -3.19
CA ARG A 325 -27.93 -6.79 -3.22
C ARG A 325 -27.71 -6.07 -1.89
N ASN A 326 -27.92 -6.77 -0.77
CA ASN A 326 -27.67 -6.22 0.55
C ASN A 326 -26.18 -5.88 0.77
N ILE A 327 -25.27 -6.75 0.33
CA ILE A 327 -23.82 -6.49 0.43
C ILE A 327 -23.43 -5.30 -0.46
N LEU A 328 -23.94 -5.24 -1.70
CA LEU A 328 -23.69 -4.14 -2.62
C LEU A 328 -24.19 -2.81 -2.06
N ASP A 329 -25.44 -2.74 -1.62
CA ASP A 329 -26.06 -1.51 -1.11
C ASP A 329 -25.39 -1.02 0.18
N ASN A 330 -24.98 -1.94 1.07
CA ASN A 330 -24.15 -1.61 2.23
C ASN A 330 -22.81 -1.00 1.79
N LEU A 331 -22.05 -1.68 0.92
CA LEU A 331 -20.75 -1.19 0.48
C LEU A 331 -20.83 0.13 -0.29
N LEU A 332 -21.87 0.35 -1.10
CA LEU A 332 -22.14 1.62 -1.77
C LEU A 332 -22.34 2.74 -0.73
N SER A 333 -23.25 2.52 0.23
CA SER A 333 -23.52 3.47 1.31
C SER A 333 -22.27 3.79 2.14
N LEU A 334 -21.51 2.75 2.52
CA LEU A 334 -20.27 2.87 3.29
C LEU A 334 -19.23 3.68 2.55
N THR A 335 -19.01 3.35 1.28
CA THR A 335 -17.99 4.00 0.45
C THR A 335 -18.35 5.46 0.17
N THR A 336 -19.61 5.76 -0.18
CA THR A 336 -20.07 7.14 -0.40
C THR A 336 -19.94 7.98 0.87
N ARG A 337 -20.35 7.45 2.03
CA ARG A 337 -20.20 8.15 3.31
C ARG A 337 -18.73 8.34 3.68
N PHE A 338 -17.90 7.34 3.43
CA PHE A 338 -16.45 7.44 3.66
C PHE A 338 -15.85 8.56 2.82
N ILE A 339 -16.14 8.61 1.50
CA ILE A 339 -15.68 9.67 0.60
C ILE A 339 -16.15 11.05 1.06
N ALA A 340 -17.41 11.18 1.47
CA ALA A 340 -17.97 12.44 1.97
C ALA A 340 -17.32 12.92 3.28
N GLY A 341 -16.77 12.00 4.08
CA GLY A 341 -16.04 12.30 5.31
C GLY A 341 -14.55 12.54 5.13
N LEU A 342 -13.99 12.39 3.92
CA LEU A 342 -12.57 12.61 3.68
C LEU A 342 -12.21 14.10 3.73
N PRO A 343 -11.02 14.46 4.25
CA PRO A 343 -10.53 15.83 4.17
C PRO A 343 -10.48 16.32 2.73
N HIS A 344 -11.02 17.52 2.47
CA HIS A 344 -10.92 18.15 1.16
C HIS A 344 -9.47 18.54 0.85
N THR A 345 -9.03 18.31 -0.38
CA THR A 345 -7.78 18.90 -0.87
C THR A 345 -8.06 20.38 -1.13
N PRO A 346 -7.38 21.33 -0.44
CA PRO A 346 -7.61 22.74 -0.72
C PRO A 346 -7.24 23.01 -2.18
N SER A 347 -8.21 23.51 -2.94
CA SER A 347 -7.94 23.96 -4.31
C SER A 347 -6.97 25.14 -4.24
N ASN A 348 -5.98 25.16 -5.14
CA ASN A 348 -4.96 26.21 -5.20
C ASN A 348 -5.56 27.63 -5.29
N GLN A 349 -6.81 27.77 -5.74
CA GLN A 349 -7.51 29.06 -5.86
C GLN A 349 -8.03 29.63 -4.53
N GLN A 350 -8.23 28.82 -3.48
CA GLN A 350 -8.72 29.30 -2.17
C GLN A 350 -7.59 29.74 -1.22
N ALA A 351 -6.34 29.49 -1.58
CA ALA A 351 -5.17 29.84 -0.77
C ALA A 351 -4.84 31.35 -0.80
N GLU A 352 -5.33 32.12 -1.79
CA GLU A 352 -4.97 33.54 -1.93
C GLU A 352 -5.65 34.47 -0.92
N TYR A 353 -6.73 34.04 -0.27
CA TYR A 353 -7.53 34.92 0.62
C TYR A 353 -7.56 34.49 2.08
N SER A 354 -7.01 33.33 2.42
CA SER A 354 -7.08 32.81 3.77
C SER A 354 -5.68 32.63 4.36
N SER A 355 -5.47 33.11 5.59
CA SER A 355 -4.19 33.06 6.32
C SER A 355 -3.76 31.65 6.75
N TYR A 356 -4.24 30.61 6.07
CA TYR A 356 -3.95 29.22 6.39
C TYR A 356 -2.63 28.78 5.77
N ARG A 357 -1.79 28.16 6.59
CA ARG A 357 -0.53 27.54 6.17
C ARG A 357 -0.81 26.48 5.09
N PRO A 358 -0.13 26.51 3.93
CA PRO A 358 -0.30 25.49 2.90
C PRO A 358 0.04 24.10 3.46
N LEU A 359 -0.77 23.10 3.08
CA LEU A 359 -0.52 21.71 3.48
C LEU A 359 0.83 21.22 2.91
N PRO A 360 1.59 20.41 3.66
CA PRO A 360 2.79 19.74 3.14
C PRO A 360 2.49 18.92 1.87
N SER A 361 3.44 18.88 0.95
CA SER A 361 3.32 18.14 -0.32
C SER A 361 3.03 16.65 -0.10
N SER A 362 3.69 16.02 0.88
CA SER A 362 3.44 14.63 1.28
C SER A 362 1.99 14.38 1.70
N THR A 363 1.40 15.29 2.47
CA THR A 363 -0.02 15.18 2.88
C THR A 363 -0.96 15.30 1.68
N LYS A 364 -0.69 16.21 0.74
CA LYS A 364 -1.48 16.35 -0.48
C LYS A 364 -1.43 15.08 -1.33
N ARG A 365 -0.23 14.50 -1.52
CA ARG A 365 -0.07 13.22 -2.23
C ARG A 365 -0.82 12.08 -1.55
N GLN A 366 -0.68 11.95 -0.23
CA GLN A 366 -1.37 10.92 0.53
C GLN A 366 -2.89 11.04 0.43
N LEU A 367 -3.44 12.26 0.51
CA LEU A 367 -4.86 12.50 0.31
C LEU A 367 -5.31 12.16 -1.11
N LEU A 368 -4.53 12.51 -2.15
CA LEU A 368 -4.83 12.11 -3.53
C LEU A 368 -4.93 10.59 -3.68
N VAL A 369 -3.99 9.85 -3.07
CA VAL A 369 -4.01 8.37 -3.07
C VAL A 369 -5.27 7.85 -2.37
N ILE A 370 -5.59 8.34 -1.16
CA ILE A 370 -6.77 7.93 -0.39
C ILE A 370 -8.06 8.17 -1.19
N HIS A 371 -8.20 9.37 -1.77
CA HIS A 371 -9.36 9.76 -2.56
C HIS A 371 -9.50 8.91 -3.84
N THR A 372 -8.40 8.61 -4.51
CA THR A 372 -8.39 7.78 -5.72
C THR A 372 -8.77 6.33 -5.39
N LEU A 373 -8.22 5.75 -4.32
CA LEU A 373 -8.55 4.41 -3.86
C LEU A 373 -10.04 4.26 -3.53
N ALA A 374 -10.59 5.20 -2.76
CA ALA A 374 -11.99 5.19 -2.35
C ALA A 374 -12.94 5.36 -3.54
N ARG A 375 -12.64 6.29 -4.45
CA ARG A 375 -13.44 6.49 -5.67
C ARG A 375 -13.33 5.30 -6.62
N MET A 376 -12.18 4.65 -6.69
CA MET A 376 -12.05 3.42 -7.46
C MET A 376 -12.88 2.29 -6.86
N ALA A 377 -12.94 2.16 -5.53
CA ALA A 377 -13.83 1.21 -4.87
C ALA A 377 -15.30 1.46 -5.29
N LEU A 378 -15.72 2.72 -5.30
CA LEU A 378 -17.08 3.11 -5.71
C LEU A 378 -17.35 2.79 -7.19
N ILE A 379 -16.41 3.10 -8.09
CA ILE A 379 -16.49 2.73 -9.52
C ILE A 379 -16.63 1.21 -9.69
N ARG A 380 -15.83 0.42 -8.96
CA ARG A 380 -15.91 -1.05 -8.98
C ARG A 380 -17.28 -1.55 -8.56
N LEU A 381 -17.90 -0.97 -7.53
CA LEU A 381 -19.26 -1.33 -7.11
C LEU A 381 -20.30 -1.01 -8.19
N TYR A 382 -20.19 0.15 -8.86
CA TYR A 382 -21.08 0.48 -9.97
C TYR A 382 -20.87 -0.41 -11.20
N LEU A 383 -19.64 -0.83 -11.50
CA LEU A 383 -19.36 -1.82 -12.54
C LEU A 383 -20.06 -3.14 -12.23
N VAL A 384 -19.95 -3.62 -10.98
CA VAL A 384 -20.64 -4.85 -10.54
C VAL A 384 -22.16 -4.71 -10.65
N SER A 385 -22.71 -3.55 -10.24
CA SER A 385 -24.15 -3.28 -10.39
C SER A 385 -24.60 -3.24 -11.85
N GLU A 386 -23.80 -2.66 -12.75
CA GLU A 386 -24.10 -2.60 -14.19
C GLU A 386 -24.18 -4.00 -14.79
N MET A 387 -23.21 -4.86 -14.47
CA MET A 387 -23.10 -6.21 -15.04
C MET A 387 -24.26 -7.11 -14.60
N ILE A 388 -24.68 -7.02 -13.33
CA ILE A 388 -25.78 -7.85 -12.82
C ILE A 388 -27.15 -7.38 -13.32
N ASN A 389 -27.32 -6.09 -13.58
CA ASN A 389 -28.55 -5.52 -14.11
C ASN A 389 -28.62 -5.54 -15.65
N HIS A 390 -28.01 -6.54 -16.30
CA HIS A 390 -27.92 -6.64 -17.77
C HIS A 390 -29.29 -6.62 -18.48
N SER A 391 -30.34 -7.10 -17.82
CA SER A 391 -31.71 -7.10 -18.34
C SER A 391 -32.41 -5.74 -18.32
N ASP A 392 -31.98 -4.80 -17.46
CA ASP A 392 -32.58 -3.46 -17.34
C ASP A 392 -31.67 -2.39 -17.95
N PRO A 393 -31.96 -1.88 -19.16
CA PRO A 393 -31.15 -0.87 -19.81
C PRO A 393 -31.09 0.46 -19.04
N ASN A 394 -32.14 0.82 -18.28
CA ASN A 394 -32.18 2.06 -17.54
C ASN A 394 -31.22 2.01 -16.34
N GLN A 395 -31.23 0.92 -15.59
CA GLN A 395 -30.30 0.75 -14.46
C GLN A 395 -28.84 0.72 -14.90
N ARG A 396 -28.55 0.11 -16.07
CA ARG A 396 -27.20 0.15 -16.66
C ARG A 396 -26.76 1.56 -17.03
N ALA A 397 -27.64 2.34 -17.68
CA ALA A 397 -27.33 3.72 -18.03
C ALA A 397 -27.03 4.58 -16.78
N VAL A 398 -27.82 4.39 -15.72
CA VAL A 398 -27.60 5.06 -14.43
C VAL A 398 -26.26 4.67 -13.80
N ALA A 399 -25.94 3.37 -13.75
CA ALA A 399 -24.67 2.90 -13.20
C ALA A 399 -23.46 3.45 -13.98
N ARG A 400 -23.52 3.44 -15.32
CA ARG A 400 -22.48 4.03 -16.17
C ARG A 400 -22.30 5.53 -15.93
N HIS A 401 -23.41 6.26 -15.83
CA HIS A 401 -23.37 7.69 -15.55
C HIS A 401 -22.62 7.97 -14.23
N TYR A 402 -22.91 7.22 -13.17
CA TYR A 402 -22.20 7.37 -11.90
C TYR A 402 -20.71 6.95 -11.99
N GLN A 403 -20.36 5.91 -12.74
CA GLN A 403 -18.95 5.54 -12.95
C GLN A 403 -18.16 6.70 -13.59
N VAL A 404 -18.73 7.30 -14.64
CA VAL A 404 -18.13 8.43 -15.36
C VAL A 404 -17.99 9.65 -14.45
N GLU A 405 -19.02 9.98 -13.69
CA GLU A 405 -18.99 11.13 -12.77
C GLU A 405 -17.93 10.94 -11.67
N VAL A 406 -17.87 9.77 -11.05
CA VAL A 406 -16.87 9.46 -10.02
C VAL A 406 -15.45 9.46 -10.59
N ALA A 407 -15.25 8.94 -11.81
CA ALA A 407 -13.96 8.96 -12.50
C ALA A 407 -13.52 10.40 -12.83
N LYS A 408 -14.45 11.24 -13.27
CA LYS A 408 -14.23 12.65 -13.55
C LYS A 408 -13.80 13.40 -12.28
N GLU A 409 -14.54 13.25 -11.18
CA GLU A 409 -14.17 13.84 -9.90
C GLU A 409 -12.79 13.39 -9.41
N ALA A 410 -12.47 12.09 -9.56
CA ALA A 410 -11.18 11.53 -9.20
C ALA A 410 -10.03 12.21 -9.97
N ALA A 411 -10.20 12.34 -11.28
CA ALA A 411 -9.22 12.92 -12.18
C ALA A 411 -9.01 14.43 -11.91
N LEU A 412 -10.07 15.17 -11.61
CA LEU A 412 -9.99 16.61 -11.34
C LEU A 412 -9.24 16.96 -10.05
N MET A 413 -9.01 16.00 -9.15
CA MET A 413 -8.15 16.21 -7.97
C MET A 413 -6.66 16.09 -8.27
N ILE A 414 -6.26 15.45 -9.37
CA ILE A 414 -4.85 15.17 -9.69
C ILE A 414 -3.99 16.45 -9.72
N PRO A 415 -4.41 17.57 -10.34
CA PRO A 415 -3.62 18.80 -10.35
C PRO A 415 -3.38 19.42 -8.97
N SER A 416 -4.19 19.08 -7.96
CA SER A 416 -4.05 19.63 -6.59
C SER A 416 -2.84 19.07 -5.82
N ALA A 417 -2.26 17.96 -6.27
CA ALA A 417 -1.14 17.30 -5.60
C ALA A 417 0.26 17.77 -6.06
N ASP A 418 0.34 18.70 -7.01
CA ASP A 418 1.60 19.26 -7.53
C ASP A 418 2.60 18.19 -8.01
N LEU A 419 2.12 17.29 -8.87
CA LEU A 419 2.91 16.12 -9.31
C LEU A 419 4.15 16.47 -10.12
N GLN A 420 4.25 17.70 -10.64
CA GLN A 420 5.42 18.19 -11.40
C GLN A 420 6.70 18.19 -10.56
N GLN A 421 6.57 18.35 -9.24
CA GLN A 421 7.70 18.39 -8.31
C GLN A 421 7.94 17.04 -7.62
N THR A 422 7.14 16.02 -7.94
CA THR A 422 7.17 14.73 -7.23
C THR A 422 7.88 13.68 -8.06
N VAL A 423 8.88 13.03 -7.46
CA VAL A 423 9.60 11.91 -8.10
C VAL A 423 8.84 10.60 -7.91
N PHE A 424 8.08 10.49 -6.82
CA PHE A 424 7.40 9.25 -6.44
C PHE A 424 5.92 9.47 -6.11
N VAL A 425 5.10 8.57 -6.66
CA VAL A 425 3.72 8.30 -6.27
C VAL A 425 3.56 6.79 -6.22
N ASN A 426 2.69 6.29 -5.35
CA ASN A 426 2.42 4.85 -5.23
C ASN A 426 2.13 4.23 -6.62
N PRO A 427 2.90 3.22 -7.07
CA PRO A 427 2.76 2.63 -8.40
C PRO A 427 1.36 2.10 -8.72
N ILE A 428 0.56 1.75 -7.69
CA ILE A 428 -0.83 1.33 -7.89
C ILE A 428 -1.66 2.39 -8.62
N MET A 429 -1.34 3.66 -8.42
CA MET A 429 -2.07 4.80 -9.00
C MET A 429 -2.03 4.75 -10.53
N ALA A 430 -0.95 4.23 -11.13
CA ALA A 430 -0.86 4.03 -12.57
C ALA A 430 -2.02 3.17 -13.10
N VAL A 431 -2.30 2.06 -12.41
CA VAL A 431 -3.33 1.10 -12.81
C VAL A 431 -4.73 1.66 -12.56
N LEU A 432 -4.92 2.37 -11.44
CA LEU A 432 -6.22 2.96 -11.10
C LEU A 432 -6.57 4.11 -12.06
N TRP A 433 -5.63 5.01 -12.34
CA TRP A 433 -5.83 6.10 -13.27
C TRP A 433 -6.02 5.62 -14.69
N SER A 434 -5.29 4.59 -15.12
CA SER A 434 -5.54 3.93 -16.40
C SER A 434 -6.97 3.41 -16.50
N SER A 435 -7.45 2.71 -15.48
CA SER A 435 -8.84 2.22 -15.41
C SER A 435 -9.86 3.36 -15.50
N MET A 436 -9.61 4.49 -14.83
CA MET A 436 -10.46 5.69 -14.91
C MET A 436 -10.41 6.33 -16.31
N ALA A 437 -9.23 6.42 -16.92
CA ALA A 437 -9.06 6.97 -18.26
C ALA A 437 -9.82 6.15 -19.32
N HIS A 438 -9.82 4.81 -19.21
CA HIS A 438 -10.63 3.94 -20.05
C HIS A 438 -12.14 4.25 -19.95
N ILE A 439 -12.64 4.46 -18.73
CA ILE A 439 -14.06 4.81 -18.48
C ILE A 439 -14.40 6.16 -19.12
N LEU A 440 -13.56 7.17 -18.87
CA LEU A 440 -13.75 8.52 -19.42
C LEU A 440 -13.70 8.51 -20.95
N PHE A 441 -12.73 7.82 -21.54
CA PHE A 441 -12.61 7.69 -23.00
C PHE A 441 -13.82 7.02 -23.64
N SER A 442 -14.32 5.93 -23.03
CA SER A 442 -15.55 5.26 -23.51
C SER A 442 -16.77 6.18 -23.46
N ALA A 443 -16.88 7.03 -22.43
CA ALA A 443 -17.95 8.01 -22.30
C ALA A 443 -17.85 9.13 -23.35
N ILE A 444 -16.65 9.65 -23.60
CA ILE A 444 -16.36 10.67 -24.63
C ILE A 444 -16.83 10.16 -26.00
N ARG A 445 -16.37 8.96 -26.41
CA ARG A 445 -16.76 8.34 -27.69
C ARG A 445 -18.26 8.12 -27.81
N SER A 446 -18.92 7.72 -26.72
CA SER A 446 -20.37 7.50 -26.71
C SER A 446 -21.16 8.82 -26.80
N GLY A 447 -20.64 9.88 -26.20
CA GLY A 447 -21.24 11.22 -26.20
C GLY A 447 -21.19 11.90 -27.57
N GLU A 448 -20.08 11.73 -28.31
CA GLU A 448 -19.90 12.28 -29.67
C GLU A 448 -20.99 11.81 -30.65
N HIS A 449 -21.52 10.61 -30.46
CA HIS A 449 -22.57 10.06 -31.31
C HIS A 449 -23.99 10.57 -30.99
N SER A 450 -24.20 11.25 -29.85
CA SER A 450 -25.53 11.65 -29.36
C SER A 450 -25.85 13.16 -29.50
N ALA A 451 -25.07 13.88 -30.33
CA ALA A 451 -25.05 15.34 -30.49
C ALA A 451 -26.41 16.06 -30.27
N GLN A 452 -26.55 16.68 -29.09
CA GLN A 452 -27.57 17.66 -28.73
C GLN A 452 -26.90 18.80 -27.95
N HIS A 453 -27.30 20.05 -28.16
CA HIS A 453 -26.61 21.29 -27.74
C HIS A 453 -26.11 21.42 -26.27
N ASN A 454 -26.58 20.60 -25.32
CA ASN A 454 -26.08 20.56 -23.93
C ASN A 454 -24.91 19.57 -23.72
N THR A 455 -24.54 18.76 -24.72
CA THR A 455 -23.47 17.77 -24.61
C THR A 455 -22.08 18.39 -24.62
N ASP A 456 -21.92 19.57 -25.22
CA ASP A 456 -20.60 20.16 -25.47
C ASP A 456 -19.87 20.56 -24.18
N PHE A 457 -20.60 21.10 -23.20
CA PHE A 457 -20.02 21.45 -21.90
C PHE A 457 -19.56 20.19 -21.13
N ILE A 458 -20.40 19.17 -21.09
CA ILE A 458 -20.10 17.89 -20.43
C ILE A 458 -18.90 17.21 -21.09
N LEU A 459 -18.84 17.22 -22.43
CA LEU A 459 -17.73 16.65 -23.19
C LEU A 459 -16.41 17.38 -22.88
N THR A 460 -16.45 18.70 -22.75
CA THR A 460 -15.28 19.52 -22.40
C THR A 460 -14.75 19.16 -21.01
N ASP A 461 -15.63 19.01 -20.02
CA ASP A 461 -15.24 18.61 -18.66
C ASP A 461 -14.64 17.20 -18.62
N LEU A 462 -15.22 16.26 -19.37
CA LEU A 462 -14.70 14.89 -19.48
C LEU A 462 -13.33 14.85 -20.17
N GLN A 463 -13.15 15.65 -21.23
CA GLN A 463 -11.86 15.76 -21.92
C GLN A 463 -10.79 16.36 -21.00
N HIS A 464 -11.15 17.39 -20.23
CA HIS A 464 -10.25 17.98 -19.24
C HIS A 464 -9.83 16.93 -18.18
N ALA A 465 -10.79 16.18 -17.63
CA ALA A 465 -10.51 15.12 -16.68
C ALA A 465 -9.61 14.02 -17.27
N PHE A 466 -9.89 13.58 -18.50
CA PHE A 466 -9.07 12.60 -19.20
C PHE A 466 -7.63 13.10 -19.41
N ASN A 467 -7.47 14.34 -19.88
CA ASN A 467 -6.16 14.96 -20.09
C ASN A 467 -5.37 15.08 -18.77
N ALA A 468 -6.02 15.41 -17.65
CA ALA A 468 -5.37 15.49 -16.35
C ALA A 468 -4.72 14.14 -15.93
N ILE A 469 -5.35 13.01 -16.27
CA ILE A 469 -4.76 11.69 -16.05
C ILE A 469 -3.54 11.47 -16.96
N ILE A 470 -3.67 11.78 -18.26
CA ILE A 470 -2.58 11.61 -19.23
C ILE A 470 -1.36 12.44 -18.83
N ASP A 471 -1.57 13.69 -18.44
CA ASP A 471 -0.50 14.59 -18.01
C ASP A 471 0.23 14.05 -16.77
N ALA A 472 -0.52 13.56 -15.77
CA ALA A 472 0.08 12.96 -14.58
C ALA A 472 0.87 11.68 -14.88
N LEU A 473 0.32 10.79 -15.71
CA LEU A 473 1.03 9.58 -16.15
C LEU A 473 2.28 9.94 -16.95
N SER A 474 2.21 10.96 -17.81
CA SER A 474 3.34 11.46 -18.60
C SER A 474 4.48 11.96 -17.71
N VAL A 475 4.19 12.83 -16.75
CA VAL A 475 5.17 13.36 -15.79
C VAL A 475 5.84 12.24 -15.00
N LEU A 476 5.05 11.27 -14.52
CA LEU A 476 5.57 10.18 -13.69
C LEU A 476 6.20 9.03 -14.49
N SER A 477 5.95 8.94 -15.80
CA SER A 477 6.53 7.90 -16.67
C SER A 477 8.06 7.93 -16.74
N ALA A 478 8.67 9.09 -16.49
CA ALA A 478 10.11 9.25 -16.41
C ALA A 478 10.73 8.48 -15.21
N HIS A 479 9.93 8.24 -14.17
CA HIS A 479 10.40 7.72 -12.88
C HIS A 479 9.90 6.30 -12.59
N GLY A 480 9.00 5.75 -13.40
CA GLY A 480 8.40 4.43 -13.14
C GLY A 480 7.97 3.68 -14.40
N PRO A 481 8.48 2.47 -14.69
CA PRO A 481 8.03 1.65 -15.81
C PRO A 481 6.53 1.40 -15.80
N THR A 482 5.91 1.17 -14.63
CA THR A 482 4.45 0.95 -14.56
C THR A 482 3.65 2.15 -15.06
N MET A 483 4.07 3.39 -14.73
CA MET A 483 3.42 4.61 -15.23
C MET A 483 3.54 4.71 -16.76
N LYS A 484 4.74 4.40 -17.29
CA LYS A 484 5.02 4.38 -18.72
C LYS A 484 4.20 3.34 -19.47
N ASP A 485 4.12 2.12 -18.95
CA ASP A 485 3.36 1.02 -19.57
C ASP A 485 1.87 1.35 -19.65
N GLN A 486 1.31 1.91 -18.57
CA GLN A 486 -0.09 2.34 -18.54
C GLN A 486 -0.35 3.52 -19.49
N LEU A 487 0.56 4.50 -19.55
CA LEU A 487 0.46 5.60 -20.51
C LEU A 487 0.45 5.11 -21.96
N MET A 488 1.36 4.19 -22.31
CA MET A 488 1.41 3.58 -23.64
C MET A 488 0.12 2.83 -23.96
N SER A 489 -0.42 2.08 -22.99
CA SER A 489 -1.71 1.39 -23.14
C SER A 489 -2.83 2.36 -23.50
N ILE A 490 -2.92 3.51 -22.80
CA ILE A 490 -3.96 4.50 -23.09
C ILE A 490 -3.71 5.20 -24.44
N GLN A 491 -2.47 5.49 -24.79
CA GLN A 491 -2.13 6.09 -26.09
C GLN A 491 -2.49 5.17 -27.27
N LEU A 492 -2.35 3.85 -27.12
CA LEU A 492 -2.80 2.89 -28.13
C LEU A 492 -4.32 2.92 -28.33
N LEU A 493 -5.11 3.17 -27.28
CA LEU A 493 -6.56 3.32 -27.42
C LEU A 493 -6.95 4.54 -28.25
N LEU A 494 -6.17 5.64 -28.17
CA LEU A 494 -6.45 6.85 -28.93
C LEU A 494 -6.20 6.68 -30.44
N GLN A 495 -5.48 5.63 -30.84
CA GLN A 495 -5.20 5.32 -32.24
C GLN A 495 -6.31 4.49 -32.90
N HIS A 496 -7.25 3.96 -32.12
CA HIS A 496 -8.38 3.11 -32.55
C HIS A 496 -9.71 3.80 -32.23
#